data_AF-A0ABD3D0Z0-F1
#
_entry.id   AF-A0ABD3D0Z0-F1
#
_cell.length_a   1.000
_cell.length_b   1.000
_cell.length_c   1.000
_cell.angle_alpha   90.00
_cell.angle_beta   90.00
_cell.angle_gamma   90.00
#
_symmetry.space_group_name_H-M   'P 1'
#
loop_
_entity.id
_entity.type
_entity.pdbx_description
1 polymer ?
#
loop_
_entity_poly.entity_id
_entity_poly.type
_entity_poly.pdbx_seq_one_letter_code
_entity_poly.pdbx_strand_id
1 'polypeptide(L)'
;MNRQLVKTKRGDDDDDDGSAIAIDRLSQLPQPILHNILSLLPQGDAVRTCLLSKSWRYLWHGRLNVEFRDDDYRFDRIKEFWSFVDKTLQRYLDLNLSLKKFQVDIYHQEFDSVLLQKWIPVLIMNMGVRSFSLSFHESGILFPLPLVVFQSESLVELHLQQCDLNKLNSTVNVMLNNLRTLRLHSVYIKDEIFDKIISGCPLIESLDMSWCNILKSMKLRKHFNIKKFRFMAPNEIIVEIENPQTLGSVHIQKCRDWFFRHRNTHSPHLKSLNLHSVQLPETFDNFSSLFPCLNELILDNCDGLKEFRLISSSIKRLTIKMDHINPGKGINAFIDTPNIRYFEYSGHGFLPSIKFTSTSNEWKSQISLCYKLELSDNDATSWFLKLNKLLKALNQSHITLSLVPDEYKKLHINDSYGGFDKPVAVEHLKLRECYSSYFDPAILDCFFRIFRPCYIQMDSGLARCNLAEYISKLIPDETGCYFWLQDLEEISTEVGNMEANEWKEQQKIRFRLTWKEELSKFT
;
A
#
# COMPACT_ATOMS: atom_id res chain seq x y z
N MET A 1 -8.10 -41.33 63.93
CA MET A 1 -7.22 -40.67 64.93
C MET A 1 -6.06 -40.05 64.15
N ASN A 2 -6.09 -38.72 63.95
CA ASN A 2 -5.35 -37.70 64.74
C ASN A 2 -3.83 -37.82 64.52
N ARG A 3 -3.09 -36.78 64.08
CA ARG A 3 -2.98 -35.41 64.62
C ARG A 3 -2.48 -34.45 63.50
N GLN A 4 -3.07 -33.27 63.28
CA GLN A 4 -2.83 -31.97 63.97
C GLN A 4 -1.37 -31.46 63.84
N LEU A 5 -1.15 -30.39 63.07
CA LEU A 5 -1.07 -28.95 63.43
C LEU A 5 0.34 -28.52 63.84
N VAL A 6 0.93 -27.59 63.06
CA VAL A 6 1.62 -26.43 63.64
C VAL A 6 1.21 -25.20 62.84
N LYS A 7 0.49 -24.30 63.52
CA LYS A 7 0.22 -22.92 63.14
C LYS A 7 1.48 -22.10 63.36
N THR A 8 1.83 -21.22 62.44
CA THR A 8 2.66 -20.05 62.74
C THR A 8 1.79 -18.81 62.63
N LYS A 9 1.66 -18.13 63.77
CA LYS A 9 0.82 -16.98 64.07
C LYS A 9 1.62 -15.71 63.72
N ARG A 10 1.08 -14.87 62.83
CA ARG A 10 1.34 -13.42 62.70
C ARG A 10 -0.02 -12.86 62.29
N GLY A 11 -0.80 -12.32 63.21
CA GLY A 11 -0.58 -11.01 63.83
C GLY A 11 -1.79 -10.22 63.36
N ASP A 12 -2.80 -10.14 64.23
CA ASP A 12 -4.01 -9.36 64.00
C ASP A 12 -3.59 -7.89 64.08
N ASP A 13 -3.50 -7.23 62.92
CA ASP A 13 -3.60 -5.78 62.82
C ASP A 13 -4.84 -5.51 61.95
N ASP A 14 -5.87 -5.00 62.63
CA ASP A 14 -7.07 -4.43 62.03
C ASP A 14 -6.67 -3.19 61.23
N ASP A 15 -6.44 -3.36 59.93
CA ASP A 15 -6.57 -2.28 58.95
C ASP A 15 -7.81 -2.57 58.10
N ASP A 16 -8.88 -1.87 58.47
CA ASP A 16 -10.06 -1.56 57.67
C ASP A 16 -9.63 -0.80 56.40
N ASP A 17 -8.98 -1.51 55.46
CA ASP A 17 -8.88 -1.04 54.08
C ASP A 17 -10.07 -1.63 53.34
N GLY A 18 -11.09 -0.79 53.19
CA GLY A 18 -12.20 -0.99 52.28
C GLY A 18 -11.66 -1.19 50.86
N SER A 19 -11.23 -2.42 50.57
CA SER A 19 -11.04 -2.92 49.23
C SER A 19 -12.40 -2.80 48.56
N ALA A 20 -12.61 -1.68 47.87
CA ALA A 20 -13.64 -1.54 46.89
C ALA A 20 -13.47 -2.76 45.99
N ILE A 21 -14.33 -3.77 46.17
CA ILE A 21 -14.39 -4.95 45.31
C ILE A 21 -14.46 -4.35 43.92
N ALA A 22 -13.37 -4.41 43.17
CA ALA A 22 -13.27 -3.80 41.87
C ALA A 22 -14.32 -4.54 41.02
N ILE A 23 -15.50 -3.93 40.92
CA ILE A 23 -16.66 -4.57 40.32
C ILE A 23 -16.25 -4.83 38.88
N ASP A 24 -16.18 -6.10 38.50
CA ASP A 24 -15.88 -6.51 37.13
C ASP A 24 -17.09 -6.16 36.23
N ARG A 25 -17.19 -4.87 35.89
CA ARG A 25 -18.25 -4.30 35.05
C ARG A 25 -18.22 -4.89 33.64
N LEU A 26 -17.07 -5.40 33.20
CA LEU A 26 -16.92 -6.09 31.93
C LEU A 26 -17.65 -7.44 31.96
N SER A 27 -17.43 -8.27 32.98
CA SER A 27 -18.14 -9.55 33.11
C SER A 27 -19.65 -9.42 33.38
N GLN A 28 -20.14 -8.22 33.73
CA GLN A 28 -21.57 -7.93 33.89
C GLN A 28 -22.30 -7.60 32.58
N LEU A 29 -21.58 -7.43 31.47
CA LEU A 29 -22.21 -7.19 30.16
C LEU A 29 -22.99 -8.43 29.69
N PRO A 30 -24.12 -8.27 28.98
CA PRO A 30 -24.82 -9.38 28.35
C PRO A 30 -23.90 -10.20 27.46
N GLN A 31 -24.05 -11.53 27.51
CA GLN A 31 -23.26 -12.49 26.74
C GLN A 31 -23.12 -12.15 25.23
N PRO A 32 -24.16 -11.65 24.53
CA PRO A 32 -24.03 -11.22 23.13
C PRO A 32 -23.05 -10.04 22.93
N ILE A 33 -22.96 -9.12 23.88
CA ILE A 33 -22.03 -7.98 23.85
C ILE A 33 -20.60 -8.48 24.06
N LEU A 34 -20.41 -9.41 25.00
CA LEU A 34 -19.12 -10.04 25.26
C LEU A 34 -18.58 -10.80 24.05
N HIS A 35 -19.43 -11.57 23.35
CA HIS A 35 -19.05 -12.24 22.10
C HIS A 35 -18.74 -11.26 20.97
N ASN A 36 -19.43 -10.13 20.89
CA ASN A 36 -19.10 -9.07 19.95
C ASN A 36 -17.74 -8.43 20.29
N ILE A 37 -17.44 -8.13 21.55
CA ILE A 37 -16.12 -7.61 21.97
C ILE A 37 -15.01 -8.60 21.58
N LEU A 38 -15.18 -9.89 21.89
CA LEU A 38 -14.23 -10.94 21.53
C LEU A 38 -14.08 -11.11 20.01
N SER A 39 -15.13 -10.84 19.23
CA SER A 39 -15.08 -10.89 17.77
C SER A 39 -14.19 -9.80 17.17
N LEU A 40 -13.96 -8.69 17.89
CA LEU A 40 -13.14 -7.55 17.43
C LEU A 40 -11.65 -7.72 17.75
N LEU A 41 -11.28 -8.60 18.67
CA LEU A 41 -9.89 -8.86 19.05
C LEU A 41 -9.24 -9.89 18.12
N PRO A 42 -7.94 -9.80 17.78
CA PRO A 42 -7.20 -10.89 17.15
C PRO A 42 -7.29 -12.19 17.95
N GLN A 43 -7.14 -13.36 17.30
CA GLN A 43 -7.30 -14.67 17.96
C GLN A 43 -6.41 -14.82 19.20
N GLY A 44 -5.12 -14.44 19.13
CA GLY A 44 -4.20 -14.49 20.26
C GLY A 44 -4.64 -13.62 21.44
N ASP A 45 -5.12 -12.41 21.17
CA ASP A 45 -5.57 -11.48 22.22
C ASP A 45 -6.93 -11.88 22.80
N ALA A 46 -7.82 -12.44 21.97
CA ALA A 46 -9.07 -13.02 22.42
C ALA A 46 -8.82 -14.19 23.40
N VAL A 47 -7.83 -15.05 23.14
CA VAL A 47 -7.44 -16.11 24.09
C VAL A 47 -6.85 -15.51 25.37
N ARG A 48 -6.04 -14.45 25.29
CA ARG A 48 -5.49 -13.77 26.47
C ARG A 48 -6.56 -13.17 27.39
N THR A 49 -7.73 -12.80 26.85
CA THR A 49 -8.86 -12.34 27.69
C THR A 49 -9.32 -13.39 28.71
N CYS A 50 -9.00 -14.68 28.51
CA CYS A 50 -9.27 -15.74 29.49
C CYS A 50 -8.58 -15.50 30.84
N LEU A 51 -7.54 -14.67 30.87
CA LEU A 51 -6.80 -14.31 32.08
C LEU A 51 -7.51 -13.20 32.89
N LEU A 52 -8.50 -12.51 32.31
CA LEU A 52 -9.19 -11.38 32.95
C LEU A 52 -10.16 -11.86 34.04
N SER A 53 -10.91 -12.94 33.80
CA SER A 53 -11.77 -13.54 34.81
C SER A 53 -12.20 -14.97 34.45
N LYS A 54 -12.77 -15.69 35.42
CA LYS A 54 -13.35 -17.03 35.19
C LYS A 54 -14.44 -17.02 34.11
N SER A 55 -15.20 -15.93 33.98
CA SER A 55 -16.26 -15.79 32.97
C SER A 55 -15.67 -15.72 31.55
N TRP A 56 -14.61 -14.94 31.36
CA TRP A 56 -13.94 -14.78 30.06
C TRP A 56 -13.25 -16.05 29.58
N ARG A 57 -12.78 -16.89 30.51
CA ARG A 57 -12.23 -18.23 30.21
C ARG A 57 -13.23 -19.14 29.48
N TYR A 58 -14.54 -18.96 29.66
CA TYR A 58 -15.55 -19.74 28.95
C TYR A 58 -16.07 -19.00 27.70
N LEU A 59 -16.04 -17.67 27.68
CA LEU A 59 -16.56 -16.83 26.59
C LEU A 59 -15.76 -16.90 25.28
N TRP A 60 -14.43 -17.07 25.36
CA TRP A 60 -13.60 -17.20 24.14
C TRP A 60 -14.08 -18.33 23.22
N HIS A 61 -14.69 -19.36 23.79
CA HIS A 61 -15.15 -20.52 23.06
C HIS A 61 -16.39 -20.30 22.19
N GLY A 62 -17.13 -19.19 22.40
CA GLY A 62 -18.29 -18.82 21.58
C GLY A 62 -17.99 -17.66 20.63
N ARG A 63 -16.72 -17.46 20.26
CA ARG A 63 -16.30 -16.34 19.41
C ARG A 63 -16.96 -16.47 18.03
N LEU A 64 -17.57 -15.38 17.59
CA LEU A 64 -18.29 -15.36 16.31
C LEU A 64 -17.34 -15.31 15.09
N ASN A 65 -16.04 -15.09 15.32
CA ASN A 65 -15.01 -15.01 14.30
C ASN A 65 -13.94 -16.06 14.59
N VAL A 66 -13.77 -17.00 13.68
CA VAL A 66 -12.74 -18.04 13.76
C VAL A 66 -11.73 -17.81 12.66
N GLU A 67 -10.47 -17.74 13.05
CA GLU A 67 -9.34 -17.53 12.17
C GLU A 67 -8.27 -18.55 12.51
N PHE A 68 -7.89 -19.35 11.52
CA PHE A 68 -6.85 -20.36 11.62
C PHE A 68 -5.68 -19.97 10.72
N ARG A 69 -4.48 -19.92 11.31
CA ARG A 69 -3.22 -19.73 10.60
C ARG A 69 -2.24 -20.81 11.01
N ASP A 70 -1.43 -21.28 10.07
CA ASP A 70 -0.39 -22.28 10.34
C ASP A 70 0.96 -21.65 10.74
N ASP A 71 1.08 -20.32 10.72
CA ASP A 71 2.26 -19.57 11.21
C ASP A 71 2.70 -19.99 12.63
N ASP A 72 1.73 -20.36 13.49
CA ASP A 72 1.97 -20.81 14.87
C ASP A 72 2.45 -22.28 14.95
N TYR A 73 2.38 -23.02 13.85
CA TYR A 73 2.66 -24.45 13.75
C TYR A 73 3.83 -24.69 12.80
N ARG A 74 5.05 -24.77 13.36
CA ARG A 74 6.25 -25.21 12.62
C ARG A 74 5.96 -26.51 11.83
N PHE A 75 6.59 -26.61 10.65
CA PHE A 75 6.36 -27.58 9.56
C PHE A 75 5.98 -29.03 9.94
N ASP A 76 6.40 -29.56 11.09
CA ASP A 76 6.16 -30.95 11.48
C ASP A 76 4.77 -31.23 12.11
N ARG A 77 3.93 -30.20 12.33
CA ARG A 77 2.67 -30.33 13.09
C ARG A 77 1.39 -30.13 12.27
N ILE A 78 1.44 -30.42 10.98
CA ILE A 78 0.29 -30.31 10.06
C ILE A 78 -0.94 -31.09 10.54
N LYS A 79 -0.75 -32.32 11.04
CA LYS A 79 -1.84 -33.16 11.56
C LYS A 79 -2.45 -32.59 12.84
N GLU A 80 -1.64 -31.96 13.68
CA GLU A 80 -2.12 -31.34 14.92
C GLU A 80 -2.94 -30.09 14.62
N PHE A 81 -2.49 -29.28 13.66
CA PHE A 81 -3.24 -28.11 13.19
C PHE A 81 -4.61 -28.52 12.66
N TRP A 82 -4.67 -29.45 11.70
CA TRP A 82 -5.95 -29.90 11.14
C TRP A 82 -6.83 -30.63 12.17
N SER A 83 -6.24 -31.40 13.10
CA SER A 83 -6.98 -31.97 14.23
C SER A 83 -7.56 -30.89 15.14
N PHE A 84 -6.83 -29.80 15.37
CA PHE A 84 -7.32 -28.66 16.13
C PHE A 84 -8.46 -27.93 15.41
N VAL A 85 -8.35 -27.72 14.10
CA VAL A 85 -9.43 -27.16 13.27
C VAL A 85 -10.68 -28.04 13.36
N ASP A 86 -10.57 -29.36 13.13
CA ASP A 86 -11.70 -30.30 13.19
C ASP A 86 -12.39 -30.29 14.56
N LYS A 87 -11.61 -30.40 15.66
CA LYS A 87 -12.16 -30.37 17.03
C LYS A 87 -12.84 -29.05 17.36
N THR A 88 -12.27 -27.94 16.88
CA THR A 88 -12.87 -26.61 17.07
C THR A 88 -14.19 -26.54 16.34
N LEU A 89 -14.23 -26.85 15.05
CA LEU A 89 -15.46 -26.79 14.26
C LEU A 89 -16.54 -27.76 14.76
N GLN A 90 -16.14 -28.97 15.17
CA GLN A 90 -17.06 -29.94 15.78
C GLN A 90 -17.70 -29.37 17.04
N ARG A 91 -16.93 -28.72 17.89
CA ARG A 91 -17.47 -28.05 19.07
C ARG A 91 -18.46 -26.94 18.74
N TYR A 92 -18.18 -26.11 17.72
CA TYR A 92 -19.13 -25.07 17.30
C TYR A 92 -20.45 -25.68 16.83
N LEU A 93 -20.38 -26.82 16.13
CA LEU A 93 -21.55 -27.57 15.70
C LEU A 93 -22.32 -28.13 16.90
N ASP A 94 -21.64 -28.81 17.82
CA ASP A 94 -22.24 -29.44 19.01
C ASP A 94 -22.92 -28.42 19.93
N LEU A 95 -22.35 -27.21 20.03
CA LEU A 95 -22.90 -26.11 20.81
C LEU A 95 -23.93 -25.25 20.05
N ASN A 96 -24.25 -25.60 18.81
CA ASN A 96 -25.15 -24.86 17.92
C ASN A 96 -24.81 -23.36 17.83
N LEU A 97 -23.52 -23.05 17.73
CA LEU A 97 -23.01 -21.69 17.66
C LEU A 97 -23.01 -21.19 16.21
N SER A 98 -23.46 -19.95 16.01
CA SER A 98 -23.34 -19.29 14.70
C SER A 98 -21.98 -18.62 14.56
N LEU A 99 -21.33 -18.87 13.41
CA LEU A 99 -20.10 -18.21 13.01
C LEU A 99 -20.44 -17.05 12.08
N LYS A 100 -19.98 -15.84 12.39
CA LYS A 100 -20.05 -14.68 11.49
C LYS A 100 -18.91 -14.71 10.47
N LYS A 101 -17.68 -15.00 10.91
CA LYS A 101 -16.49 -15.03 10.06
C LYS A 101 -15.75 -16.36 10.23
N PHE A 102 -15.40 -16.97 9.11
CA PHE A 102 -14.52 -18.12 9.03
C PHE A 102 -13.36 -17.80 8.09
N GLN A 103 -12.13 -17.96 8.57
CA GLN A 103 -10.92 -17.73 7.81
C GLN A 103 -9.91 -18.85 8.08
N VAL A 104 -9.38 -19.41 6.99
CA VAL A 104 -8.22 -20.31 7.01
C VAL A 104 -7.17 -19.72 6.09
N ASP A 105 -5.97 -19.55 6.62
CA ASP A 105 -4.81 -19.02 5.90
C ASP A 105 -3.61 -19.93 6.14
N ILE A 106 -3.09 -20.53 5.06
CA ILE A 106 -2.05 -21.56 5.12
C ILE A 106 -0.84 -21.09 4.32
N TYR A 107 0.26 -20.85 5.02
CA TYR A 107 1.52 -20.36 4.48
C TYR A 107 2.53 -21.47 4.21
N HIS A 108 2.63 -22.44 5.10
CA HIS A 108 3.78 -23.35 5.20
C HIS A 108 3.40 -24.83 5.07
N GLN A 109 2.11 -25.13 5.03
CA GLN A 109 1.59 -26.50 5.05
C GLN A 109 0.71 -26.81 3.85
N GLU A 110 0.49 -28.10 3.57
CA GLU A 110 -0.55 -28.53 2.63
C GLU A 110 -1.94 -28.42 3.25
N PHE A 111 -2.96 -28.18 2.42
CA PHE A 111 -4.34 -28.17 2.89
C PHE A 111 -4.89 -29.59 3.06
N ASP A 112 -5.67 -29.82 4.12
CA ASP A 112 -6.43 -31.08 4.27
C ASP A 112 -7.72 -31.00 3.46
N SER A 113 -7.65 -31.52 2.23
CA SER A 113 -8.78 -31.54 1.30
C SER A 113 -9.99 -32.26 1.89
N VAL A 114 -9.78 -33.38 2.59
CA VAL A 114 -10.88 -34.21 3.12
C VAL A 114 -11.62 -33.46 4.21
N LEU A 115 -10.89 -32.85 5.13
CA LEU A 115 -11.45 -32.05 6.22
C LEU A 115 -12.18 -30.83 5.68
N LEU A 116 -11.60 -30.08 4.74
CA LEU A 116 -12.24 -28.91 4.15
C LEU A 116 -13.51 -29.28 3.37
N GLN A 117 -13.50 -30.38 2.61
CA GLN A 117 -14.69 -30.89 1.91
C GLN A 117 -15.81 -31.29 2.88
N LYS A 118 -15.46 -31.82 4.07
CA LYS A 118 -16.42 -32.10 5.15
C LYS A 118 -17.01 -30.82 5.73
N TRP A 119 -16.19 -29.84 6.09
CA TRP A 119 -16.61 -28.71 6.91
C TRP A 119 -17.20 -27.53 6.13
N ILE A 120 -16.74 -27.26 4.91
CA ILE A 120 -17.23 -26.12 4.13
C ILE A 120 -18.75 -26.15 3.95
N PRO A 121 -19.40 -27.27 3.55
CA PRO A 121 -20.86 -27.31 3.46
C PRO A 121 -21.56 -26.99 4.79
N VAL A 122 -21.06 -27.52 5.90
CA VAL A 122 -21.63 -27.28 7.25
C VAL A 122 -21.49 -25.81 7.64
N LEU A 123 -20.33 -25.20 7.36
CA LEU A 123 -20.07 -23.79 7.65
C LEU A 123 -21.04 -22.88 6.88
N ILE A 124 -21.21 -23.15 5.59
CA ILE A 124 -22.04 -22.33 4.70
C ILE A 124 -23.54 -22.54 4.94
N MET A 125 -23.99 -23.77 5.15
CA MET A 125 -25.43 -24.09 5.25
C MET A 125 -25.97 -24.03 6.67
N ASN A 126 -25.18 -24.39 7.69
CA ASN A 126 -25.69 -24.63 9.05
C ASN A 126 -25.17 -23.61 10.08
N MET A 127 -24.00 -23.00 9.87
CA MET A 127 -23.39 -22.12 10.87
C MET A 127 -23.60 -20.63 10.61
N GLY A 128 -24.28 -20.26 9.51
CA GLY A 128 -24.66 -18.88 9.21
C GLY A 128 -23.49 -17.95 8.87
N VAL A 129 -22.41 -18.50 8.31
CA VAL A 129 -21.21 -17.75 7.93
C VAL A 129 -21.55 -16.62 6.96
N ARG A 130 -21.08 -15.41 7.28
CA ARG A 130 -21.26 -14.20 6.46
C ARG A 130 -19.97 -13.76 5.78
N SER A 131 -18.82 -14.02 6.38
CA SER A 131 -17.50 -13.73 5.80
C SER A 131 -16.70 -15.03 5.75
N PHE A 132 -16.40 -15.49 4.55
CA PHE A 132 -15.71 -16.76 4.30
C PHE A 132 -14.42 -16.52 3.53
N SER A 133 -13.30 -16.97 4.07
CA SER A 133 -11.96 -16.78 3.50
C SER A 133 -11.16 -18.08 3.51
N LEU A 134 -10.65 -18.48 2.35
CA LEU A 134 -9.68 -19.57 2.20
C LEU A 134 -8.45 -19.06 1.44
N SER A 135 -7.29 -19.15 2.08
CA SER A 135 -6.01 -18.76 1.50
C SER A 135 -4.96 -19.85 1.63
N PHE A 136 -4.34 -20.20 0.50
CA PHE A 136 -3.23 -21.16 0.43
C PHE A 136 -2.09 -20.49 -0.34
N HIS A 137 -0.89 -20.43 0.24
CA HIS A 137 0.25 -19.69 -0.33
C HIS A 137 1.30 -20.59 -0.99
N GLU A 138 1.48 -21.83 -0.50
CA GLU A 138 2.55 -22.74 -0.97
C GLU A 138 2.04 -24.08 -1.52
N SER A 139 0.73 -24.24 -1.77
CA SER A 139 0.16 -25.58 -2.01
C SER A 139 0.56 -26.24 -3.34
N GLY A 140 1.02 -25.49 -4.35
CA GLY A 140 1.31 -25.99 -5.71
C GLY A 140 0.11 -26.63 -6.46
N ILE A 141 -0.98 -26.91 -5.74
CA ILE A 141 -2.19 -27.62 -6.12
C ILE A 141 -3.37 -26.70 -5.80
N LEU A 142 -4.34 -26.66 -6.70
CA LEU A 142 -5.56 -25.88 -6.54
C LEU A 142 -6.59 -26.63 -5.67
N PHE A 143 -7.19 -25.94 -4.70
CA PHE A 143 -8.27 -26.52 -3.91
C PHE A 143 -9.59 -26.56 -4.71
N PRO A 144 -10.23 -27.73 -4.88
CA PRO A 144 -11.51 -27.82 -5.57
C PRO A 144 -12.65 -27.35 -4.65
N LEU A 145 -13.11 -26.11 -4.84
CA LEU A 145 -14.10 -25.50 -3.95
C LEU A 145 -15.48 -26.19 -4.05
N PRO A 146 -16.13 -26.54 -2.92
CA PRO A 146 -17.50 -27.06 -2.92
C PRO A 146 -18.52 -26.09 -3.52
N LEU A 147 -19.41 -26.61 -4.39
CA LEU A 147 -20.39 -25.80 -5.13
C LEU A 147 -21.39 -25.06 -4.23
N VAL A 148 -21.66 -25.61 -3.04
CA VAL A 148 -22.53 -25.01 -2.01
C VAL A 148 -22.13 -23.58 -1.64
N VAL A 149 -20.84 -23.23 -1.73
CA VAL A 149 -20.36 -21.87 -1.44
C VAL A 149 -21.07 -20.84 -2.33
N PHE A 150 -21.34 -21.18 -3.58
CA PHE A 150 -22.00 -20.31 -4.57
C PHE A 150 -23.52 -20.28 -4.46
N GLN A 151 -24.10 -21.06 -3.56
CA GLN A 151 -25.55 -21.14 -3.31
C GLN A 151 -25.92 -20.54 -1.95
N SER A 152 -24.97 -19.88 -1.29
CA SER A 152 -25.18 -19.30 0.03
C SER A 152 -26.01 -18.02 -0.03
N GLU A 153 -27.09 -17.99 0.76
CA GLU A 153 -27.88 -16.79 0.98
C GLU A 153 -27.33 -15.91 2.12
N SER A 154 -26.43 -16.41 2.96
CA SER A 154 -25.91 -15.67 4.13
C SER A 154 -24.62 -14.92 3.85
N LEU A 155 -23.85 -15.32 2.83
CA LEU A 155 -22.54 -14.74 2.53
C LEU A 155 -22.65 -13.27 2.09
N VAL A 156 -21.84 -12.44 2.74
CA VAL A 156 -21.63 -11.02 2.45
C VAL A 156 -20.22 -10.78 1.90
N GLU A 157 -19.24 -11.57 2.35
CA GLU A 157 -17.86 -11.50 1.90
C GLU A 157 -17.32 -12.89 1.56
N LEU A 158 -16.69 -13.00 0.38
CA LEU A 158 -16.05 -14.22 -0.10
C LEU A 158 -14.63 -13.89 -0.56
N HIS A 159 -13.64 -14.53 0.07
CA HIS A 159 -12.24 -14.45 -0.31
C HIS A 159 -11.70 -15.85 -0.60
N LEU A 160 -11.16 -16.03 -1.79
CA LEU A 160 -10.59 -17.30 -2.24
C LEU A 160 -9.23 -17.06 -2.84
N GLN A 161 -8.26 -17.85 -2.42
CA GLN A 161 -6.93 -17.89 -3.01
C GLN A 161 -6.51 -19.32 -3.33
N GLN A 162 -5.85 -19.52 -4.49
CA GLN A 162 -5.40 -20.83 -4.98
C GLN A 162 -6.53 -21.89 -5.05
N CYS A 163 -7.72 -21.49 -5.48
CA CYS A 163 -8.88 -22.37 -5.65
C CYS A 163 -9.17 -22.65 -7.13
N ASP A 164 -9.68 -23.84 -7.45
CA ASP A 164 -10.23 -24.19 -8.77
C ASP A 164 -11.75 -24.02 -8.77
N LEU A 165 -12.24 -23.08 -9.59
CA LEU A 165 -13.66 -22.79 -9.73
C LEU A 165 -14.27 -23.39 -11.00
N ASN A 166 -13.49 -24.07 -11.85
CA ASN A 166 -13.97 -24.56 -13.14
C ASN A 166 -14.85 -25.81 -13.03
N LYS A 167 -14.96 -26.41 -11.83
CA LYS A 167 -15.93 -27.48 -11.55
C LYS A 167 -17.37 -26.97 -11.49
N LEU A 168 -17.57 -25.65 -11.50
CA LEU A 168 -18.89 -25.04 -11.59
C LEU A 168 -19.46 -25.29 -12.99
N ASN A 169 -20.22 -26.38 -13.13
CA ASN A 169 -20.82 -26.75 -14.41
C ASN A 169 -21.94 -25.77 -14.81
N SER A 170 -22.41 -25.84 -16.05
CA SER A 170 -23.46 -24.94 -16.56
C SER A 170 -24.81 -25.09 -15.85
N THR A 171 -25.07 -26.20 -15.13
CA THR A 171 -26.38 -26.48 -14.50
C THR A 171 -26.54 -25.93 -13.08
N VAL A 172 -25.46 -25.64 -12.35
CA VAL A 172 -25.54 -25.11 -10.98
C VAL A 172 -26.01 -23.65 -10.99
N ASN A 173 -27.11 -23.29 -10.33
CA ASN A 173 -27.50 -21.89 -10.21
C ASN A 173 -26.65 -21.18 -9.12
N VAL A 174 -26.05 -20.04 -9.44
CA VAL A 174 -25.32 -19.21 -8.45
C VAL A 174 -26.30 -18.23 -7.81
N MET A 175 -26.40 -18.22 -6.48
CA MET A 175 -27.38 -17.45 -5.72
C MET A 175 -26.72 -16.74 -4.52
N LEU A 176 -25.76 -15.87 -4.80
CA LEU A 176 -25.00 -15.10 -3.81
C LEU A 176 -25.68 -13.75 -3.53
N ASN A 177 -26.95 -13.82 -3.12
CA ASN A 177 -27.87 -12.67 -3.10
C ASN A 177 -27.44 -11.52 -2.16
N ASN A 178 -26.67 -11.82 -1.12
CA ASN A 178 -26.22 -10.84 -0.13
C ASN A 178 -24.73 -10.47 -0.27
N LEU A 179 -24.04 -11.03 -1.27
CA LEU A 179 -22.60 -10.83 -1.43
C LEU A 179 -22.29 -9.39 -1.85
N ARG A 180 -21.48 -8.71 -1.05
CA ARG A 180 -21.01 -7.33 -1.28
C ARG A 180 -19.55 -7.28 -1.67
N THR A 181 -18.74 -8.21 -1.16
CA THR A 181 -17.29 -8.25 -1.40
C THR A 181 -16.88 -9.60 -1.97
N LEU A 182 -16.29 -9.60 -3.15
CA LEU A 182 -15.68 -10.78 -3.77
C LEU A 182 -14.18 -10.52 -3.98
N ARG A 183 -13.33 -11.39 -3.41
CA ARG A 183 -11.88 -11.35 -3.60
C ARG A 183 -11.38 -12.69 -4.13
N LEU A 184 -10.72 -12.67 -5.28
CA LEU A 184 -10.16 -13.84 -5.93
C LEU A 184 -8.68 -13.61 -6.21
N HIS A 185 -7.80 -14.41 -5.60
CA HIS A 185 -6.34 -14.28 -5.76
C HIS A 185 -5.73 -15.60 -6.26
N SER A 186 -5.01 -15.58 -7.37
CA SER A 186 -4.42 -16.80 -7.95
C SER A 186 -5.44 -17.92 -8.17
N VAL A 187 -6.67 -17.57 -8.56
CA VAL A 187 -7.78 -18.51 -8.79
C VAL A 187 -7.79 -18.96 -10.25
N TYR A 188 -8.12 -20.24 -10.48
CA TYR A 188 -8.28 -20.81 -11.81
C TYR A 188 -9.76 -20.72 -12.23
N ILE A 189 -10.09 -19.85 -13.19
CA ILE A 189 -11.47 -19.54 -13.56
C ILE A 189 -11.60 -19.10 -15.03
N LYS A 190 -12.56 -19.69 -15.77
CA LYS A 190 -12.91 -19.31 -17.15
C LYS A 190 -13.89 -18.12 -17.21
N ASP A 191 -13.87 -17.38 -18.32
CA ASP A 191 -14.75 -16.22 -18.59
C ASP A 191 -16.25 -16.55 -18.36
N GLU A 192 -16.72 -17.70 -18.86
CA GLU A 192 -18.12 -18.15 -18.73
C GLU A 192 -18.53 -18.38 -17.26
N ILE A 193 -17.61 -18.92 -16.46
CA ILE A 193 -17.84 -19.19 -15.04
C ILE A 193 -17.82 -17.89 -14.26
N PHE A 194 -16.94 -16.97 -14.61
CA PHE A 194 -16.89 -15.64 -14.01
C PHE A 194 -18.19 -14.87 -14.27
N ASP A 195 -18.66 -14.80 -15.52
CA ASP A 195 -19.94 -14.17 -15.87
C ASP A 195 -21.11 -14.78 -15.09
N LYS A 196 -21.07 -16.09 -14.86
CA LYS A 196 -22.07 -16.83 -14.07
C LYS A 196 -22.02 -16.51 -12.58
N ILE A 197 -20.83 -16.43 -11.98
CA ILE A 197 -20.66 -16.06 -10.57
C ILE A 197 -21.17 -14.64 -10.35
N ILE A 198 -20.73 -13.73 -11.20
CA ILE A 198 -21.01 -12.31 -11.08
C ILE A 198 -22.50 -12.00 -11.31
N SER A 199 -23.17 -12.67 -12.26
CA SER A 199 -24.63 -12.53 -12.45
C SER A 199 -25.45 -13.04 -11.26
N GLY A 200 -24.90 -13.96 -10.47
CA GLY A 200 -25.49 -14.42 -9.20
C GLY A 200 -25.22 -13.50 -8.00
N CYS A 201 -24.53 -12.36 -8.16
CA CYS A 201 -24.15 -11.43 -7.09
C CYS A 201 -24.77 -10.02 -7.29
N PRO A 202 -26.10 -9.85 -7.10
CA PRO A 202 -26.79 -8.59 -7.45
C PRO A 202 -26.40 -7.38 -6.57
N LEU A 203 -25.88 -7.60 -5.36
CA LEU A 203 -25.52 -6.56 -4.40
C LEU A 203 -24.01 -6.28 -4.30
N ILE A 204 -23.22 -6.73 -5.28
CA ILE A 204 -21.77 -6.59 -5.25
C ILE A 204 -21.33 -5.11 -5.28
N GLU A 205 -20.48 -4.73 -4.31
CA GLU A 205 -19.93 -3.38 -4.16
C GLU A 205 -18.41 -3.34 -4.30
N SER A 206 -17.72 -4.44 -3.98
CA SER A 206 -16.27 -4.53 -4.03
C SER A 206 -15.83 -5.81 -4.74
N LEU A 207 -15.07 -5.64 -5.82
CA LEU A 207 -14.47 -6.74 -6.58
C LEU A 207 -12.95 -6.56 -6.58
N ASP A 208 -12.23 -7.56 -6.06
CA ASP A 208 -10.77 -7.62 -6.05
C ASP A 208 -10.34 -8.92 -6.74
N MET A 209 -9.60 -8.79 -7.84
CA MET A 209 -9.10 -9.94 -8.59
C MET A 209 -7.63 -9.78 -8.87
N SER A 210 -6.84 -10.77 -8.50
CA SER A 210 -5.39 -10.75 -8.70
C SER A 210 -4.88 -12.11 -9.16
N TRP A 211 -4.00 -12.13 -10.16
CA TRP A 211 -3.35 -13.34 -10.67
C TRP A 211 -4.32 -14.48 -11.08
N CYS A 212 -5.56 -14.13 -11.48
CA CYS A 212 -6.55 -15.12 -11.90
C CYS A 212 -6.20 -15.65 -13.29
N ASN A 213 -5.92 -16.95 -13.37
CA ASN A 213 -5.47 -17.61 -14.58
C ASN A 213 -6.67 -18.01 -15.48
N ILE A 214 -6.43 -18.12 -16.80
CA ILE A 214 -7.39 -18.42 -17.89
C ILE A 214 -8.29 -17.25 -18.32
N LEU A 215 -8.63 -16.31 -17.43
CA LEU A 215 -9.47 -15.18 -17.83
C LEU A 215 -8.84 -14.43 -19.00
N LYS A 216 -9.58 -14.26 -20.09
CA LYS A 216 -9.13 -13.52 -21.28
C LYS A 216 -9.80 -12.15 -21.39
N SER A 217 -11.06 -12.09 -21.00
CA SER A 217 -11.85 -10.86 -21.02
C SER A 217 -12.72 -10.75 -19.78
N MET A 218 -12.91 -9.52 -19.30
CA MET A 218 -13.80 -9.24 -18.19
C MET A 218 -14.74 -8.09 -18.55
N LYS A 219 -16.05 -8.33 -18.39
CA LYS A 219 -17.09 -7.36 -18.73
C LYS A 219 -17.90 -6.99 -17.49
N LEU A 220 -17.66 -5.79 -16.97
CA LEU A 220 -18.45 -5.21 -15.90
C LEU A 220 -19.69 -4.54 -16.49
N ARG A 221 -20.74 -5.34 -16.68
CA ARG A 221 -22.04 -4.97 -17.25
C ARG A 221 -22.83 -3.96 -16.40
N LYS A 222 -23.85 -3.34 -17.01
CA LYS A 222 -24.61 -2.22 -16.40
C LYS A 222 -25.31 -2.47 -15.05
N HIS A 223 -25.64 -3.72 -14.72
CA HIS A 223 -26.37 -4.04 -13.49
C HIS A 223 -25.49 -4.07 -12.23
N PHE A 224 -24.16 -3.87 -12.36
CA PHE A 224 -23.26 -3.88 -11.22
C PHE A 224 -23.17 -2.52 -10.55
N ASN A 225 -23.39 -2.51 -9.23
CA ASN A 225 -23.19 -1.33 -8.37
C ASN A 225 -21.81 -1.36 -7.69
N ILE A 226 -20.77 -1.70 -8.46
CA ILE A 226 -19.40 -1.80 -7.94
C ILE A 226 -18.91 -0.40 -7.58
N LYS A 227 -18.53 -0.22 -6.33
CA LYS A 227 -17.91 1.00 -5.78
C LYS A 227 -16.39 0.90 -5.76
N LYS A 228 -15.85 -0.29 -5.55
CA LYS A 228 -14.41 -0.55 -5.47
C LYS A 228 -14.04 -1.67 -6.42
N PHE A 229 -13.13 -1.38 -7.33
CA PHE A 229 -12.66 -2.34 -8.31
C PHE A 229 -11.13 -2.40 -8.27
N ARG A 230 -10.59 -3.59 -8.00
CA ARG A 230 -9.16 -3.88 -8.08
C ARG A 230 -8.94 -5.05 -9.02
N PHE A 231 -8.03 -4.87 -9.97
CA PHE A 231 -7.65 -5.88 -10.92
C PHE A 231 -6.14 -5.91 -11.11
N MET A 232 -5.54 -7.09 -10.99
CA MET A 232 -4.13 -7.34 -11.26
C MET A 232 -3.99 -8.64 -12.05
N ALA A 233 -3.41 -8.59 -13.23
CA ALA A 233 -3.14 -9.82 -13.98
C ALA A 233 -1.81 -9.71 -14.71
N PRO A 234 -1.00 -10.78 -14.78
CA PRO A 234 0.19 -10.79 -15.62
C PRO A 234 -0.11 -10.96 -17.12
N ASN A 235 -1.37 -11.26 -17.47
CA ASN A 235 -1.78 -11.67 -18.80
C ASN A 235 -2.44 -10.52 -19.57
N GLU A 236 -2.50 -10.65 -20.90
CA GLU A 236 -3.12 -9.74 -21.85
C GLU A 236 -4.67 -9.69 -21.75
N ILE A 237 -5.19 -9.38 -20.57
CA ILE A 237 -6.64 -9.37 -20.32
C ILE A 237 -7.20 -8.02 -20.73
N ILE A 238 -8.36 -8.07 -21.39
CA ILE A 238 -9.16 -6.88 -21.72
C ILE A 238 -10.20 -6.65 -20.62
N VAL A 239 -10.17 -5.47 -20.00
CA VAL A 239 -11.17 -5.06 -19.01
C VAL A 239 -12.11 -4.02 -19.61
N GLU A 240 -13.37 -4.41 -19.78
CA GLU A 240 -14.43 -3.56 -20.29
C GLU A 240 -15.40 -3.18 -19.16
N ILE A 241 -15.50 -1.87 -18.88
CA ILE A 241 -16.41 -1.33 -17.86
C ILE A 241 -17.58 -0.62 -18.55
N GLU A 242 -18.80 -1.16 -18.43
CA GLU A 242 -20.00 -0.63 -19.08
C GLU A 242 -20.73 0.45 -18.26
N ASN A 243 -20.72 0.34 -16.93
CA ASN A 243 -21.36 1.32 -16.04
C ASN A 243 -20.39 1.84 -14.98
N PRO A 244 -19.60 2.87 -15.30
CA PRO A 244 -18.64 3.42 -14.36
C PRO A 244 -19.25 4.41 -13.36
N GLN A 245 -20.57 4.65 -13.41
CA GLN A 245 -21.20 5.70 -12.62
C GLN A 245 -21.12 5.44 -11.11
N THR A 246 -21.12 4.17 -10.70
CA THR A 246 -21.09 3.75 -9.30
C THR A 246 -19.67 3.63 -8.74
N LEU A 247 -18.65 3.62 -9.61
CA LEU A 247 -17.26 3.43 -9.20
C LEU A 247 -16.75 4.61 -8.37
N GLY A 248 -16.31 4.32 -7.16
CA GLY A 248 -15.63 5.26 -6.27
C GLY A 248 -14.11 5.14 -6.30
N SER A 249 -13.59 3.93 -6.53
CA SER A 249 -12.14 3.65 -6.61
C SER A 249 -11.85 2.55 -7.62
N VAL A 250 -10.85 2.78 -8.48
CA VAL A 250 -10.35 1.83 -9.47
C VAL A 250 -8.85 1.65 -9.30
N HIS A 251 -8.41 0.39 -9.24
CA HIS A 251 -7.00 0.00 -9.30
C HIS A 251 -6.82 -1.06 -10.38
N ILE A 252 -5.97 -0.80 -11.37
CA ILE A 252 -5.67 -1.73 -12.46
C ILE A 252 -4.15 -1.88 -12.57
N GLN A 253 -3.68 -3.13 -12.56
CA GLN A 253 -2.26 -3.45 -12.64
C GLN A 253 -1.97 -4.51 -13.73
N LYS A 254 -0.94 -4.27 -14.55
CA LYS A 254 -0.40 -5.18 -15.58
C LYS A 254 -1.43 -5.62 -16.65
N CYS A 255 -2.42 -4.77 -16.92
CA CYS A 255 -3.47 -5.01 -17.90
C CYS A 255 -3.09 -4.43 -19.28
N ARG A 256 -3.22 -5.23 -20.35
CA ARG A 256 -2.88 -4.81 -21.73
C ARG A 256 -3.78 -3.67 -22.20
N ASP A 257 -5.10 -3.89 -22.15
CA ASP A 257 -6.10 -2.94 -22.60
C ASP A 257 -7.22 -2.81 -21.57
N TRP A 258 -7.51 -1.58 -21.17
CA TRP A 258 -8.65 -1.27 -20.30
C TRP A 258 -9.35 -0.02 -20.86
N PHE A 259 -10.67 -0.06 -20.95
CA PHE A 259 -11.44 1.09 -21.43
C PHE A 259 -12.86 1.10 -20.89
N PHE A 260 -13.42 2.30 -20.79
CA PHE A 260 -14.86 2.49 -20.62
C PHE A 260 -15.53 2.33 -21.98
N ARG A 261 -16.49 1.41 -22.09
CA ARG A 261 -17.10 1.00 -23.37
C ARG A 261 -17.63 2.19 -24.18
N HIS A 262 -18.19 3.18 -23.51
CA HIS A 262 -18.70 4.38 -24.15
C HIS A 262 -17.68 5.52 -23.94
N ARG A 263 -17.18 6.09 -25.05
CA ARG A 263 -16.21 7.20 -25.03
C ARG A 263 -16.69 8.45 -24.26
N ASN A 264 -17.97 8.49 -23.86
CA ASN A 264 -18.62 9.58 -23.13
C ASN A 264 -19.29 9.12 -21.81
N THR A 265 -19.00 7.92 -21.28
CA THR A 265 -19.52 7.54 -19.96
C THR A 265 -18.70 8.20 -18.87
N HIS A 266 -19.29 9.22 -18.25
CA HIS A 266 -18.75 9.91 -17.09
C HIS A 266 -18.75 8.99 -15.86
N SER A 267 -17.69 9.08 -15.06
CA SER A 267 -17.58 8.41 -13.76
C SER A 267 -17.69 9.46 -12.64
N PRO A 268 -18.89 10.03 -12.37
CA PRO A 268 -19.05 11.19 -11.50
C PRO A 268 -18.68 10.93 -10.04
N HIS A 269 -18.60 9.67 -9.61
CA HIS A 269 -18.28 9.31 -8.24
C HIS A 269 -16.84 8.81 -8.05
N LEU A 270 -16.06 8.70 -9.13
CA LEU A 270 -14.71 8.18 -9.07
C LEU A 270 -13.81 9.19 -8.36
N LYS A 271 -13.29 8.81 -7.20
CA LYS A 271 -12.40 9.64 -6.37
C LYS A 271 -10.94 9.24 -6.49
N SER A 272 -10.67 7.98 -6.82
CA SER A 272 -9.32 7.43 -6.89
C SER A 272 -9.15 6.54 -8.12
N LEU A 273 -8.13 6.81 -8.93
CA LEU A 273 -7.73 6.02 -10.08
C LEU A 273 -6.24 5.67 -9.97
N ASN A 274 -5.94 4.39 -9.83
CA ASN A 274 -4.58 3.88 -9.72
C ASN A 274 -4.31 2.90 -10.86
N LEU A 275 -3.31 3.20 -11.66
CA LEU A 275 -2.93 2.47 -12.85
C LEU A 275 -1.46 2.08 -12.72
N HIS A 276 -1.15 0.79 -12.86
CA HIS A 276 0.20 0.27 -12.72
C HIS A 276 0.56 -0.62 -13.92
N SER A 277 1.63 -0.31 -14.65
CA SER A 277 2.09 -1.06 -15.83
C SER A 277 0.99 -1.32 -16.86
N VAL A 278 0.23 -0.29 -17.20
CA VAL A 278 -0.82 -0.34 -18.23
C VAL A 278 -0.51 0.61 -19.39
N GLN A 279 -1.05 0.31 -20.57
CA GLN A 279 -1.09 1.26 -21.68
C GLN A 279 -2.22 2.27 -21.45
N LEU A 280 -1.91 3.56 -21.52
CA LEU A 280 -2.93 4.60 -21.49
C LEU A 280 -3.58 4.74 -22.88
N PRO A 281 -4.93 4.82 -22.97
CA PRO A 281 -5.62 5.08 -24.23
C PRO A 281 -5.27 6.45 -24.83
N GLU A 282 -5.35 6.61 -26.16
CA GLU A 282 -5.11 7.91 -26.81
C GLU A 282 -6.09 9.00 -26.36
N THR A 283 -7.30 8.63 -25.94
CA THR A 283 -8.34 9.57 -25.46
C THR A 283 -8.15 9.98 -24.00
N PHE A 284 -7.07 9.55 -23.34
CA PHE A 284 -6.85 9.76 -21.91
C PHE A 284 -6.67 11.25 -21.54
N ASP A 285 -6.31 12.11 -22.49
CA ASP A 285 -6.16 13.56 -22.28
C ASP A 285 -7.48 14.29 -21.90
N ASN A 286 -8.65 13.70 -22.20
CA ASN A 286 -9.96 14.24 -21.85
C ASN A 286 -10.35 13.93 -20.38
N PHE A 287 -9.41 14.04 -19.45
CA PHE A 287 -9.58 13.69 -18.04
C PHE A 287 -10.75 14.40 -17.35
N SER A 288 -10.88 15.71 -17.58
CA SER A 288 -11.92 16.53 -16.95
C SER A 288 -13.33 16.07 -17.31
N SER A 289 -13.55 15.58 -18.53
CA SER A 289 -14.86 15.07 -18.91
C SER A 289 -15.07 13.66 -18.35
N LEU A 290 -14.07 12.78 -18.42
CA LEU A 290 -14.24 11.39 -17.98
C LEU A 290 -14.39 11.24 -16.45
N PHE A 291 -13.65 12.02 -15.67
CA PHE A 291 -13.55 11.88 -14.22
C PHE A 291 -13.67 13.21 -13.48
N PRO A 292 -14.86 13.83 -13.45
CA PRO A 292 -15.03 15.19 -12.94
C PRO A 292 -14.74 15.32 -11.42
N CYS A 293 -14.86 14.25 -10.64
CA CYS A 293 -14.67 14.26 -9.18
C CYS A 293 -13.41 13.52 -8.70
N LEU A 294 -12.45 13.27 -9.60
CA LEU A 294 -11.23 12.52 -9.29
C LEU A 294 -10.31 13.33 -8.38
N ASN A 295 -10.07 12.84 -7.17
CA ASN A 295 -9.19 13.49 -6.20
C ASN A 295 -7.75 12.99 -6.29
N GLU A 296 -7.57 11.71 -6.61
CA GLU A 296 -6.28 11.02 -6.60
C GLU A 296 -6.06 10.26 -7.91
N LEU A 297 -4.92 10.54 -8.55
CA LEU A 297 -4.45 9.85 -9.75
C LEU A 297 -3.04 9.31 -9.50
N ILE A 298 -2.89 7.99 -9.63
CA ILE A 298 -1.59 7.30 -9.53
C ILE A 298 -1.31 6.61 -10.87
N LEU A 299 -0.20 6.99 -11.50
CA LEU A 299 0.31 6.42 -12.73
C LEU A 299 1.67 5.80 -12.43
N ASP A 300 1.73 4.49 -12.36
CA ASP A 300 2.93 3.75 -12.01
C ASP A 300 3.37 2.91 -13.20
N ASN A 301 4.55 3.18 -13.74
CA ASN A 301 5.15 2.49 -14.87
C ASN A 301 4.21 2.34 -16.09
N CYS A 302 3.36 3.34 -16.35
CA CYS A 302 2.39 3.32 -17.43
C CYS A 302 3.00 3.76 -18.77
N ASP A 303 2.57 3.13 -19.86
CA ASP A 303 2.93 3.52 -21.22
C ASP A 303 1.94 4.54 -21.81
N GLY A 304 2.37 5.27 -22.85
CA GLY A 304 1.54 6.31 -23.51
C GLY A 304 1.75 7.73 -22.98
N LEU A 305 2.72 7.95 -22.09
CA LEU A 305 2.98 9.26 -21.46
C LEU A 305 3.95 10.18 -22.23
N LYS A 306 4.14 9.96 -23.54
CA LYS A 306 5.10 10.77 -24.33
C LYS A 306 4.70 12.24 -24.39
N GLU A 307 3.42 12.50 -24.69
CA GLU A 307 2.80 13.81 -24.66
C GLU A 307 1.54 13.70 -23.81
N PHE A 308 1.68 13.91 -22.51
CA PHE A 308 0.60 13.72 -21.55
C PHE A 308 -0.01 15.06 -21.16
N ARG A 309 -1.30 15.28 -21.43
CA ARG A 309 -1.97 16.53 -21.06
C ARG A 309 -3.04 16.27 -20.00
N LEU A 310 -2.76 16.66 -18.77
CA LEU A 310 -3.69 16.55 -17.65
C LEU A 310 -4.32 17.89 -17.36
N ILE A 311 -5.61 18.04 -17.68
CA ILE A 311 -6.43 19.19 -17.27
C ILE A 311 -7.48 18.68 -16.31
N SER A 312 -7.48 19.14 -15.06
CA SER A 312 -8.51 18.79 -14.06
C SER A 312 -8.56 19.77 -12.89
N SER A 313 -9.76 20.27 -12.57
CA SER A 313 -9.97 21.11 -11.38
C SER A 313 -10.21 20.29 -10.10
N SER A 314 -10.39 18.97 -10.16
CA SER A 314 -10.71 18.14 -8.99
C SER A 314 -9.51 17.42 -8.38
N ILE A 315 -8.45 17.20 -9.16
CA ILE A 315 -7.26 16.45 -8.70
C ILE A 315 -6.54 17.21 -7.58
N LYS A 316 -6.32 16.52 -6.47
CA LYS A 316 -5.58 16.99 -5.29
C LYS A 316 -4.26 16.26 -5.10
N ARG A 317 -4.20 14.98 -5.48
CA ARG A 317 -2.98 14.17 -5.45
C ARG A 317 -2.68 13.60 -6.83
N LEU A 318 -1.47 13.84 -7.32
CA LEU A 318 -0.95 13.24 -8.53
C LEU A 318 0.37 12.53 -8.21
N THR A 319 0.46 11.25 -8.56
CA THR A 319 1.67 10.44 -8.41
C THR A 319 2.03 9.83 -9.75
N ILE A 320 3.28 10.02 -10.20
CA ILE A 320 3.82 9.47 -11.43
C ILE A 320 5.11 8.71 -11.09
N LYS A 321 5.13 7.39 -11.26
CA LYS A 321 6.30 6.53 -10.95
C LYS A 321 6.81 5.85 -12.22
N MET A 322 8.11 5.86 -12.44
CA MET A 322 8.77 5.40 -13.68
C MET A 322 10.05 4.62 -13.35
N ASP A 323 9.93 3.68 -12.42
CA ASP A 323 11.07 2.94 -11.86
C ASP A 323 11.47 1.71 -12.69
N HIS A 324 10.66 1.29 -13.67
CA HIS A 324 10.84 0.06 -14.45
C HIS A 324 10.77 0.24 -15.98
N ILE A 325 10.61 1.48 -16.48
CA ILE A 325 10.48 1.74 -17.93
C ILE A 325 11.86 1.89 -18.59
N ASN A 326 12.00 1.35 -19.80
CA ASN A 326 13.18 1.55 -20.66
C ASN A 326 13.50 3.06 -20.83
N PRO A 327 14.75 3.50 -20.62
CA PRO A 327 15.17 4.91 -20.56
C PRO A 327 14.96 5.74 -21.84
N GLY A 328 14.45 5.14 -22.92
CA GLY A 328 14.22 5.80 -24.22
C GLY A 328 12.85 6.46 -24.41
N LYS A 329 11.88 6.26 -23.52
CA LYS A 329 10.54 6.87 -23.64
C LYS A 329 10.46 8.14 -22.79
N GLY A 330 10.76 9.29 -23.40
CA GLY A 330 10.63 10.59 -22.75
C GLY A 330 9.18 10.91 -22.33
N ILE A 331 9.00 11.55 -21.18
CA ILE A 331 7.72 12.10 -20.71
C ILE A 331 7.73 13.62 -20.88
N ASN A 332 6.77 14.13 -21.66
CA ASN A 332 6.44 15.54 -21.72
C ASN A 332 5.02 15.73 -21.19
N ALA A 333 4.90 16.18 -19.94
CA ALA A 333 3.65 16.34 -19.23
C ALA A 333 3.26 17.82 -19.10
N PHE A 334 2.07 18.16 -19.57
CA PHE A 334 1.43 19.45 -19.29
C PHE A 334 0.34 19.23 -18.24
N ILE A 335 0.46 19.90 -17.10
CA ILE A 335 -0.43 19.70 -15.94
C ILE A 335 -1.12 21.02 -15.61
N ASP A 336 -2.42 21.06 -15.83
CA ASP A 336 -3.32 22.15 -15.46
C ASP A 336 -4.29 21.65 -14.38
N THR A 337 -3.84 21.70 -13.14
CA THR A 337 -4.58 21.22 -11.97
C THR A 337 -4.56 22.25 -10.84
N PRO A 338 -5.41 23.30 -10.90
CA PRO A 338 -5.33 24.45 -10.00
C PRO A 338 -5.47 24.12 -8.50
N ASN A 339 -6.09 22.97 -8.19
CA ASN A 339 -6.37 22.52 -6.83
C ASN A 339 -5.44 21.41 -6.31
N ILE A 340 -4.32 21.14 -7.00
CA ILE A 340 -3.34 20.15 -6.57
C ILE A 340 -2.70 20.55 -5.23
N ARG A 341 -2.54 19.56 -4.35
CA ARG A 341 -1.95 19.71 -3.00
C ARG A 341 -0.68 18.88 -2.83
N TYR A 342 -0.57 17.81 -3.59
CA TYR A 342 0.56 16.90 -3.54
C TYR A 342 0.87 16.37 -4.93
N PHE A 343 2.11 16.54 -5.35
CA PHE A 343 2.68 15.97 -6.55
C PHE A 343 3.84 15.04 -6.17
N GLU A 344 3.87 13.82 -6.69
CA GLU A 344 4.98 12.90 -6.52
C GLU A 344 5.47 12.39 -7.86
N TYR A 345 6.79 12.41 -8.02
CA TYR A 345 7.48 11.79 -9.15
C TYR A 345 8.55 10.83 -8.65
N SER A 346 8.58 9.59 -9.16
CA SER A 346 9.76 8.72 -9.08
C SER A 346 10.19 8.26 -10.46
N GLY A 347 11.49 8.15 -10.68
CA GLY A 347 12.03 7.66 -11.95
C GLY A 347 13.46 7.18 -11.85
N HIS A 348 13.80 6.20 -12.69
CA HIS A 348 15.13 5.63 -12.79
C HIS A 348 15.84 6.07 -14.08
N GLY A 349 16.95 6.81 -13.94
CA GLY A 349 17.77 7.31 -15.06
C GLY A 349 17.09 8.35 -15.96
N PHE A 350 15.83 8.71 -15.68
CA PHE A 350 15.01 9.53 -16.55
C PHE A 350 14.41 10.75 -15.80
N LEU A 351 14.33 11.88 -16.51
CA LEU A 351 13.79 13.14 -15.98
C LEU A 351 12.65 13.64 -16.87
N PRO A 352 11.46 13.91 -16.31
CA PRO A 352 10.30 14.34 -17.06
C PRO A 352 10.40 15.84 -17.38
N SER A 353 9.86 16.23 -18.54
CA SER A 353 9.57 17.63 -18.85
C SER A 353 8.16 17.93 -18.36
N ILE A 354 8.02 18.74 -17.31
CA ILE A 354 6.73 19.06 -16.69
C ILE A 354 6.48 20.56 -16.77
N LYS A 355 5.24 20.97 -17.05
CA LYS A 355 4.80 22.36 -16.96
C LYS A 355 3.53 22.44 -16.14
N PHE A 356 3.50 23.37 -15.18
CA PHE A 356 2.32 23.72 -14.41
C PHE A 356 1.79 25.09 -14.85
N THR A 357 0.48 25.21 -15.06
CA THR A 357 -0.22 26.48 -15.16
C THR A 357 -0.58 26.92 -13.74
N SER A 358 0.04 28.01 -13.29
CA SER A 358 -0.08 28.68 -11.98
C SER A 358 -1.22 28.20 -11.08
N THR A 359 -0.88 27.78 -9.87
CA THR A 359 -1.85 27.34 -8.89
C THR A 359 -1.96 28.33 -7.75
N SER A 360 -3.20 28.53 -7.31
CA SER A 360 -3.53 29.54 -6.31
C SER A 360 -3.17 29.09 -4.88
N ASN A 361 -2.85 27.81 -4.70
CA ASN A 361 -2.67 27.20 -3.38
C ASN A 361 -1.24 26.67 -3.25
N GLU A 362 -0.69 26.77 -2.04
CA GLU A 362 0.54 26.07 -1.68
C GLU A 362 0.37 24.56 -1.82
N TRP A 363 1.37 23.90 -2.39
CA TRP A 363 1.40 22.46 -2.53
C TRP A 363 2.77 21.88 -2.24
N LYS A 364 2.82 20.55 -2.02
CA LYS A 364 4.05 19.79 -1.82
C LYS A 364 4.44 19.00 -3.06
N SER A 365 5.72 18.97 -3.38
CA SER A 365 6.28 18.19 -4.48
C SER A 365 7.35 17.25 -3.95
N GLN A 366 7.14 15.94 -4.07
CA GLN A 366 8.08 14.91 -3.68
C GLN A 366 8.70 14.26 -4.91
N ILE A 367 9.98 14.50 -5.14
CA ILE A 367 10.69 14.03 -6.32
C ILE A 367 11.74 13.02 -5.86
N SER A 368 11.72 11.80 -6.41
CA SER A 368 12.69 10.74 -6.13
C SER A 368 13.38 10.32 -7.41
N LEU A 369 14.68 10.56 -7.52
CA LEU A 369 15.44 10.29 -8.74
C LEU A 369 16.52 9.27 -8.45
N CYS A 370 16.47 8.13 -9.15
CA CYS A 370 17.65 7.30 -9.29
C CYS A 370 18.47 7.82 -10.47
N TYR A 371 19.73 8.18 -10.25
CA TYR A 371 20.60 8.71 -11.30
C TYR A 371 21.72 7.73 -11.63
N LYS A 372 21.89 7.48 -12.94
CA LYS A 372 23.06 6.78 -13.48
C LYS A 372 23.98 7.81 -14.10
N LEU A 373 25.21 7.88 -13.60
CA LEU A 373 26.20 8.88 -14.01
C LEU A 373 27.41 8.24 -14.72
N GLU A 374 27.20 7.09 -15.38
CA GLU A 374 28.13 6.55 -16.41
C GLU A 374 28.00 7.27 -17.78
N LEU A 375 27.31 8.39 -17.78
CA LEU A 375 26.94 9.17 -18.94
C LEU A 375 28.18 9.85 -19.52
N SER A 376 28.29 9.91 -20.86
CA SER A 376 29.28 10.78 -21.50
C SER A 376 29.13 12.23 -20.97
N ASP A 377 30.16 13.07 -21.01
CA ASP A 377 30.07 14.47 -20.54
C ASP A 377 28.80 15.20 -21.06
N ASN A 378 28.43 14.91 -22.31
CA ASN A 378 27.24 15.45 -22.96
C ASN A 378 25.94 14.95 -22.31
N ASP A 379 25.87 13.68 -21.94
CA ASP A 379 24.71 13.06 -21.32
C ASP A 379 24.52 13.53 -19.87
N ALA A 380 25.61 13.68 -19.12
CA ALA A 380 25.59 14.25 -17.76
C ALA A 380 25.11 15.71 -17.78
N THR A 381 25.62 16.52 -18.72
CA THR A 381 25.17 17.91 -18.92
C THR A 381 23.68 17.96 -19.24
N SER A 382 23.22 17.11 -20.16
CA SER A 382 21.81 16.98 -20.54
C SER A 382 20.93 16.62 -19.35
N TRP A 383 21.38 15.73 -18.46
CA TRP A 383 20.66 15.35 -17.25
C TRP A 383 20.52 16.53 -16.28
N PHE A 384 21.60 17.24 -15.97
CA PHE A 384 21.56 18.42 -15.09
C PHE A 384 20.69 19.55 -15.65
N LEU A 385 20.72 19.78 -16.96
CA LEU A 385 19.82 20.75 -17.61
C LEU A 385 18.34 20.36 -17.48
N LYS A 386 18.01 19.06 -17.61
CA LYS A 386 16.66 18.56 -17.40
C LYS A 386 16.23 18.69 -15.93
N LEU A 387 17.13 18.44 -14.98
CA LEU A 387 16.85 18.60 -13.56
C LEU A 387 16.51 20.07 -13.25
N ASN A 388 17.32 21.01 -13.75
CA ASN A 388 17.06 22.43 -13.58
C ASN A 388 15.69 22.83 -14.16
N LYS A 389 15.36 22.36 -15.37
CA LYS A 389 14.04 22.60 -15.98
C LYS A 389 12.89 22.05 -15.14
N LEU A 390 13.03 20.84 -14.60
CA LEU A 390 12.03 20.23 -13.72
C LEU A 390 11.83 21.04 -12.44
N LEU A 391 12.91 21.39 -11.75
CA LEU A 391 12.83 22.15 -10.49
C LEU A 391 12.24 23.55 -10.73
N LYS A 392 12.59 24.21 -11.83
CA LYS A 392 11.97 25.49 -12.22
C LYS A 392 10.47 25.36 -12.43
N ALA A 393 10.01 24.28 -13.05
CA ALA A 393 8.58 24.02 -13.22
C ALA A 393 7.85 23.77 -11.89
N LEU A 394 8.57 23.35 -10.85
CA LEU A 394 8.06 23.09 -9.51
C LEU A 394 8.34 24.24 -8.53
N ASN A 395 8.88 25.37 -8.99
CA ASN A 395 9.39 26.42 -8.12
C ASN A 395 8.31 27.05 -7.21
N GLN A 396 7.03 26.93 -7.56
CA GLN A 396 5.88 27.41 -6.77
C GLN A 396 5.54 26.49 -5.57
N SER A 397 6.33 25.44 -5.34
CA SER A 397 6.02 24.38 -4.40
C SER A 397 7.04 24.18 -3.30
N HIS A 398 6.61 23.48 -2.26
CA HIS A 398 7.46 22.86 -1.24
C HIS A 398 8.14 21.62 -1.81
N ILE A 399 9.36 21.78 -2.33
CA ILE A 399 10.10 20.69 -2.99
C ILE A 399 10.86 19.85 -1.96
N THR A 400 10.53 18.56 -1.89
CA THR A 400 11.37 17.52 -1.29
C THR A 400 12.01 16.68 -2.39
N LEU A 401 13.33 16.75 -2.51
CA LEU A 401 14.12 16.03 -3.50
C LEU A 401 14.86 14.88 -2.83
N SER A 402 14.62 13.65 -3.28
CA SER A 402 15.38 12.45 -2.91
C SER A 402 16.27 12.03 -4.08
N LEU A 403 17.56 11.91 -3.84
CA LEU A 403 18.54 11.46 -4.84
C LEU A 403 19.13 10.11 -4.41
N VAL A 404 19.09 9.14 -5.32
CA VAL A 404 19.63 7.79 -5.14
C VAL A 404 20.63 7.52 -6.27
N PRO A 405 21.89 7.17 -5.98
CA PRO A 405 22.84 6.74 -7.00
C PRO A 405 22.51 5.32 -7.51
N ASP A 406 22.54 5.09 -8.82
CA ASP A 406 22.23 3.79 -9.45
C ASP A 406 23.40 2.79 -9.40
N GLU A 407 24.65 3.26 -9.43
CA GLU A 407 25.84 2.39 -9.41
C GLU A 407 27.00 2.97 -8.58
N TYR A 408 27.84 2.06 -8.06
CA TYR A 408 28.97 2.30 -7.16
C TYR A 408 30.27 2.75 -7.86
N LYS A 409 30.20 3.61 -8.88
CA LYS A 409 31.39 4.05 -9.64
C LYS A 409 31.69 5.53 -9.44
N LYS A 410 32.98 5.86 -9.41
CA LYS A 410 33.47 7.24 -9.29
C LYS A 410 33.11 8.01 -10.55
N LEU A 411 32.54 9.20 -10.35
CA LEU A 411 32.31 10.15 -11.41
C LEU A 411 33.60 10.87 -11.82
N HIS A 412 33.69 11.21 -13.10
CA HIS A 412 34.58 12.24 -13.61
C HIS A 412 33.69 13.39 -14.11
N ILE A 413 33.66 14.49 -13.37
CA ILE A 413 32.96 15.73 -13.76
C ILE A 413 34.04 16.68 -14.25
N ASN A 414 33.96 17.12 -15.51
CA ASN A 414 34.81 18.19 -16.03
C ASN A 414 34.35 19.55 -15.49
N ASP A 415 35.27 20.47 -15.15
CA ASP A 415 35.01 21.78 -14.51
C ASP A 415 34.13 22.77 -15.31
N SER A 416 33.60 22.36 -16.45
CA SER A 416 32.93 23.20 -17.46
C SER A 416 31.40 23.28 -17.33
N TYR A 417 30.80 22.82 -16.23
CA TYR A 417 29.35 22.98 -15.97
C TYR A 417 28.99 24.42 -15.53
N GLY A 418 29.15 25.37 -16.46
CA GLY A 418 28.72 26.76 -16.35
C GLY A 418 27.41 27.02 -17.11
N GLY A 419 26.66 28.06 -16.72
CA GLY A 419 25.50 28.55 -17.48
C GLY A 419 24.12 28.15 -16.95
N PHE A 420 24.01 27.73 -15.69
CA PHE A 420 22.70 27.59 -15.05
C PHE A 420 22.18 28.98 -14.62
N ASP A 421 20.90 29.29 -14.91
CA ASP A 421 20.23 30.48 -14.34
C ASP A 421 20.17 30.43 -12.80
N LYS A 422 19.52 31.43 -12.16
CA LYS A 422 19.30 31.48 -10.71
C LYS A 422 18.84 30.12 -10.13
N PRO A 423 19.44 29.68 -9.01
CA PRO A 423 19.13 28.38 -8.41
C PRO A 423 17.72 28.35 -7.83
N VAL A 424 17.10 27.17 -7.83
CA VAL A 424 15.74 26.95 -7.29
C VAL A 424 15.81 26.63 -5.80
N ALA A 425 14.95 27.23 -4.98
CA ALA A 425 14.85 26.85 -3.57
C ALA A 425 14.24 25.44 -3.41
N VAL A 426 14.88 24.58 -2.64
CA VAL A 426 14.41 23.23 -2.30
C VAL A 426 14.27 23.14 -0.80
N GLU A 427 13.13 22.70 -0.29
CA GLU A 427 12.90 22.65 1.15
C GLU A 427 13.73 21.53 1.78
N HIS A 428 13.61 20.30 1.25
CA HIS A 428 14.30 19.14 1.79
C HIS A 428 15.07 18.39 0.71
N LEU A 429 16.39 18.22 0.89
CA LEU A 429 17.22 17.30 0.13
C LEU A 429 17.48 16.03 0.95
N LYS A 430 17.09 14.88 0.42
CA LYS A 430 17.35 13.55 0.97
C LYS A 430 18.36 12.83 0.08
N LEU A 431 19.54 12.57 0.62
CA LEU A 431 20.57 11.78 -0.04
C LEU A 431 20.48 10.35 0.51
N ARG A 432 20.08 9.38 -0.32
CA ARG A 432 19.91 7.99 0.10
C ARG A 432 21.04 7.14 -0.47
N GLU A 433 21.42 6.09 0.26
CA GLU A 433 22.41 5.09 -0.20
C GLU A 433 23.76 5.70 -0.61
N CYS A 434 24.12 6.85 -0.04
CA CYS A 434 25.37 7.55 -0.30
C CYS A 434 26.49 6.98 0.58
N TYR A 435 27.39 6.20 0.00
CA TYR A 435 28.60 5.71 0.65
C TYR A 435 29.73 6.74 0.52
N SER A 436 30.44 7.01 1.62
CA SER A 436 31.45 8.09 1.74
C SER A 436 32.60 8.00 0.72
N SER A 437 32.90 6.80 0.21
CA SER A 437 33.97 6.56 -0.75
C SER A 437 33.64 6.97 -2.20
N TYR A 438 32.39 7.35 -2.48
CA TYR A 438 31.90 7.59 -3.85
C TYR A 438 31.21 8.94 -4.05
N PHE A 439 31.03 9.72 -3.00
CA PHE A 439 30.34 11.00 -3.08
C PHE A 439 31.35 12.12 -3.39
N ASP A 440 31.53 12.42 -4.67
CA ASP A 440 32.43 13.46 -5.17
C ASP A 440 31.86 14.87 -4.88
N PRO A 441 32.59 15.74 -4.16
CA PRO A 441 32.23 17.14 -3.94
C PRO A 441 31.83 17.91 -5.21
N ALA A 442 32.41 17.57 -6.37
CA ALA A 442 32.07 18.19 -7.64
C ALA A 442 30.61 17.94 -8.06
N ILE A 443 30.03 16.79 -7.69
CA ILE A 443 28.62 16.47 -7.97
C ILE A 443 27.71 17.38 -7.13
N LEU A 444 28.04 17.58 -5.85
CA LEU A 444 27.32 18.52 -4.99
C LEU A 444 27.43 19.96 -5.49
N ASP A 445 28.61 20.37 -5.96
CA ASP A 445 28.78 21.70 -6.56
C ASP A 445 27.83 21.88 -7.75
N CYS A 446 27.74 20.89 -8.64
CA CYS A 446 26.76 20.87 -9.74
C CYS A 446 25.32 20.92 -9.24
N PHE A 447 24.95 20.14 -8.22
CA PHE A 447 23.59 20.17 -7.66
C PHE A 447 23.26 21.53 -7.06
N PHE A 448 24.18 22.09 -6.26
CA PHE A 448 23.93 23.37 -5.60
C PHE A 448 23.95 24.54 -6.57
N ARG A 449 24.66 24.47 -7.70
CA ARG A 449 24.47 25.43 -8.80
C ARG A 449 23.04 25.44 -9.35
N ILE A 450 22.33 24.32 -9.29
CA ILE A 450 20.96 24.20 -9.80
C ILE A 450 19.92 24.55 -8.72
N PHE A 451 20.15 24.17 -7.47
CA PHE A 451 19.18 24.38 -6.39
C PHE A 451 19.83 24.65 -5.03
N ARG A 452 19.11 25.32 -4.14
CA ARG A 452 19.56 25.61 -2.77
C ARG A 452 18.65 24.90 -1.76
N PRO A 453 19.11 23.82 -1.11
CA PRO A 453 18.32 23.14 -0.09
C PRO A 453 18.30 23.94 1.22
N CYS A 454 17.14 24.02 1.89
CA CYS A 454 17.03 24.52 3.27
C CYS A 454 17.45 23.45 4.27
N TYR A 455 17.10 22.20 4.01
CA TYR A 455 17.44 21.06 4.85
C TYR A 455 18.11 19.95 4.06
N ILE A 456 19.17 19.36 4.60
CA ILE A 456 19.82 18.16 4.05
C ILE A 456 19.72 17.02 5.06
N GLN A 457 19.36 15.84 4.57
CA GLN A 457 19.26 14.61 5.33
C GLN A 457 19.91 13.45 4.57
N MET A 458 20.77 12.67 5.23
CA MET A 458 21.29 11.41 4.68
C MET A 458 20.62 10.21 5.34
N ASP A 459 20.17 9.25 4.53
CA ASP A 459 19.68 7.96 5.02
C ASP A 459 20.84 6.95 4.88
N SER A 460 21.60 6.74 5.95
CA SER A 460 22.73 5.81 5.95
C SER A 460 22.26 4.39 6.24
N GLY A 461 22.05 3.60 5.18
CA GLY A 461 22.04 2.14 5.31
C GLY A 461 23.45 1.66 5.65
N LEU A 462 23.63 1.11 6.86
CA LEU A 462 24.79 0.31 7.32
C LEU A 462 26.20 0.95 7.34
N ALA A 463 26.44 2.13 6.77
CA ALA A 463 27.71 2.85 6.91
C ALA A 463 27.45 4.27 7.44
N ARG A 464 27.92 4.57 8.65
CA ARG A 464 27.88 5.90 9.27
C ARG A 464 28.70 6.91 8.45
N CYS A 465 28.14 7.42 7.36
CA CYS A 465 28.65 8.60 6.69
C CYS A 465 28.37 9.78 7.64
N ASN A 466 29.41 10.25 8.33
CA ASN A 466 29.30 11.40 9.21
C ASN A 466 29.17 12.64 8.31
N LEU A 467 27.93 13.04 8.00
CA LEU A 467 27.62 14.20 7.16
C LEU A 467 28.32 15.46 7.71
N ALA A 468 28.50 15.54 9.04
CA ALA A 468 29.31 16.57 9.69
C ALA A 468 30.79 16.55 9.28
N GLU A 469 31.42 15.36 9.20
CA GLU A 469 32.81 15.20 8.72
C GLU A 469 32.92 15.49 7.21
N TYR A 470 31.85 15.26 6.45
CA TYR A 470 31.81 15.54 5.01
C TYR A 470 31.59 17.04 4.74
N ILE A 471 30.63 17.67 5.40
CA ILE A 471 30.44 19.14 5.36
C ILE A 471 31.70 19.85 5.88
N SER A 472 32.33 19.36 6.94
CA SER A 472 33.59 19.94 7.43
C SER A 472 34.75 19.80 6.44
N LYS A 473 34.73 18.80 5.55
CA LYS A 473 35.69 18.68 4.43
C LYS A 473 35.35 19.57 3.24
N LEU A 474 34.10 20.02 3.12
CA LEU A 474 33.67 20.97 2.09
C LEU A 474 33.98 22.42 2.46
N ILE A 475 34.05 22.74 3.76
CA ILE A 475 34.53 24.04 4.27
C ILE A 475 36.06 24.02 4.11
N PRO A 476 36.67 24.72 3.14
CA PRO A 476 38.06 24.48 2.79
C PRO A 476 39.00 25.08 3.84
N ASP A 477 40.03 24.33 4.21
CA ASP A 477 41.34 24.93 4.46
C ASP A 477 41.85 25.50 3.12
N GLU A 478 41.59 26.80 2.92
CA GLU A 478 42.22 27.75 1.98
C GLU A 478 42.42 27.41 0.49
N THR A 479 41.96 26.27 -0.06
CA THR A 479 42.32 25.90 -1.46
C THR A 479 41.21 25.31 -2.36
N GLY A 480 39.94 25.22 -1.92
CA GLY A 480 38.85 24.65 -2.72
C GLY A 480 37.85 25.68 -3.27
N CYS A 481 37.90 25.98 -4.57
CA CYS A 481 37.04 26.95 -5.27
C CYS A 481 35.62 26.44 -5.59
N TYR A 482 34.83 25.99 -4.60
CA TYR A 482 33.42 25.67 -4.87
C TYR A 482 32.56 26.94 -4.80
N PHE A 483 31.81 27.22 -5.86
CA PHE A 483 31.12 28.50 -6.03
C PHE A 483 29.98 28.69 -5.02
N TRP A 484 29.30 27.61 -4.62
CA TRP A 484 28.18 27.69 -3.68
C TRP A 484 28.59 28.02 -2.24
N LEU A 485 29.83 27.75 -1.84
CA LEU A 485 30.34 28.10 -0.50
C LEU A 485 30.36 29.60 -0.27
N GLN A 486 30.54 30.39 -1.35
CA GLN A 486 30.49 31.84 -1.27
C GLN A 486 29.09 32.36 -0.93
N ASP A 487 28.04 31.58 -1.24
CA ASP A 487 26.63 31.94 -1.05
C ASP A 487 26.04 31.36 0.24
N LEU A 488 26.77 30.51 0.97
CA LEU A 488 26.30 29.89 2.20
C LEU A 488 26.68 30.75 3.41
N GLU A 489 25.70 31.04 4.28
CA GLU A 489 25.90 31.88 5.47
C GLU A 489 26.08 31.05 6.74
N GLU A 490 25.21 30.06 6.94
CA GLU A 490 25.15 29.28 8.18
C GLU A 490 24.78 27.84 7.90
N ILE A 491 25.37 26.94 8.69
CA ILE A 491 24.97 25.54 8.79
C ILE A 491 24.69 25.23 10.26
N SER A 492 23.49 24.77 10.58
CA SER A 492 23.13 24.29 11.91
C SER A 492 22.69 22.82 11.86
N THR A 493 22.91 22.09 12.95
CA THR A 493 22.52 20.67 13.06
C THR A 493 21.28 20.55 13.94
N GLU A 494 20.24 19.91 13.42
CA GLU A 494 19.01 19.60 14.13
C GLU A 494 18.91 18.09 14.36
N VAL A 495 18.86 17.68 15.63
CA VAL A 495 18.62 16.28 16.02
C VAL A 495 17.14 16.16 16.37
N GLY A 496 16.33 15.76 15.39
CA GLY A 496 14.89 15.61 15.57
C GLY A 496 14.51 14.19 16.02
N ASN A 497 13.77 14.08 17.13
CA ASN A 497 12.86 12.96 17.37
C ASN A 497 11.58 13.26 16.57
N MET A 498 11.39 12.66 15.39
CA MET A 498 10.11 12.78 14.68
C MET A 498 9.08 11.83 15.30
N GLU A 499 7.90 12.36 15.60
CA GLU A 499 6.77 11.66 16.19
C GLU A 499 6.33 10.42 15.38
N ALA A 500 5.85 9.43 16.12
CA ALA A 500 5.43 8.12 15.71
C ALA A 500 4.37 8.15 14.59
N ASN A 501 4.76 7.88 13.33
CA ASN A 501 3.86 7.33 12.33
C ASN A 501 4.54 6.52 11.20
N GLU A 502 5.85 6.31 11.24
CA GLU A 502 6.53 5.30 10.42
C GLU A 502 7.39 4.43 11.32
N TRP A 503 7.07 3.14 11.39
CA TRP A 503 7.77 2.15 12.19
C TRP A 503 9.23 2.02 11.72
N LYS A 504 10.14 2.72 12.39
CA LYS A 504 11.54 2.38 12.71
C LYS A 504 12.19 3.59 13.40
N GLU A 505 12.38 3.51 14.72
CA GLU A 505 13.20 4.46 15.48
C GLU A 505 14.65 4.40 14.97
N GLN A 506 15.02 5.34 14.12
CA GLN A 506 16.42 5.68 13.85
C GLN A 506 16.52 7.20 14.02
N GLN A 507 17.42 7.65 14.90
CA GLN A 507 17.78 9.06 15.02
C GLN A 507 18.28 9.55 13.66
N LYS A 508 17.46 10.34 12.97
CA LYS A 508 17.80 10.91 11.67
C LYS A 508 18.32 12.33 11.91
N ILE A 509 19.65 12.51 11.80
CA ILE A 509 20.29 13.83 11.86
C ILE A 509 19.93 14.61 10.60
N ARG A 510 19.53 15.87 10.77
CA ARG A 510 19.26 16.80 9.67
C ARG A 510 20.12 18.05 9.83
N PHE A 511 20.56 18.62 8.72
CA PHE A 511 21.32 19.87 8.69
C PHE A 511 20.47 20.95 8.04
N ARG A 512 20.44 22.13 8.65
CA ARG A 512 19.77 23.32 8.11
C ARG A 512 20.84 24.24 7.51
N LEU A 513 20.58 24.73 6.30
CA LEU A 513 21.48 25.59 5.53
C LEU A 513 20.79 26.93 5.28
N THR A 514 21.51 28.03 5.56
CA THR A 514 21.08 29.41 5.32
C THR A 514 21.93 30.02 4.19
N TRP A 515 21.30 30.68 3.22
CA TRP A 515 21.97 31.19 2.00
C TRP A 515 21.84 32.72 1.90
N LYS A 516 22.86 33.40 1.39
CA LYS A 516 22.99 34.88 1.31
C LYS A 516 21.89 35.57 0.51
N GLU A 517 21.49 34.98 -0.61
CA GLU A 517 20.25 35.37 -1.27
C GLU A 517 19.14 34.55 -0.63
N GLU A 518 18.46 35.11 0.36
CA GLU A 518 17.21 34.53 0.85
C GLU A 518 16.24 34.44 -0.33
N LEU A 519 16.16 33.26 -0.95
CA LEU A 519 15.00 32.85 -1.73
C LEU A 519 13.87 32.57 -0.74
N SER A 520 13.43 33.60 -0.01
CA SER A 520 12.47 33.54 1.09
C SER A 520 11.10 33.10 0.58
N LYS A 521 10.91 31.79 0.46
CA LYS A 521 9.59 31.15 0.36
C LYS A 521 9.21 30.40 1.62
N PHE A 522 10.18 30.13 2.49
CA PHE A 522 10.08 29.17 3.59
C PHE A 522 10.55 29.80 4.91
N THR A 523 9.89 30.90 5.31
CA THR A 523 10.01 31.49 6.66
C THR A 523 8.72 31.30 7.42
#